data_AF-A0A482VSC0-F1
#
_entry.id   AF-A0A482VSC0-F1
#
_cell.length_a   1.000
_cell.length_b   1.000
_cell.length_c   1.000
_cell.angle_alpha   90.00
_cell.angle_beta   90.00
_cell.angle_gamma   90.00
#
_symmetry.space_group_name_H-M   'P 1'
#
loop_
_entity.id
_entity.type
_entity.pdbx_description
1 polymer ?
#
loop_
_entity_poly.entity_id
_entity_poly.type
_entity_poly.pdbx_seq_one_letter_code
_entity_poly.pdbx_strand_id
1 'polypeptide(L)'
;LASDDKKQEIGDLKAKQYLGETDDEKYAKLNENSLDLKIKSDRTVINKKALLRNENPSTMSQEAFMEEMSKDADRRYKDKLRRKERMETFKKQAALAFRRGEFEKALSLYNKAIEQICSIPTELLLILTSNSMIK
;
A
#
# COMPACT_ATOMS: atom_id res chain seq x y z
N LEU A 1 -40.82 -21.80 47.37
CA LEU A 1 -40.90 -21.16 46.04
C LEU A 1 -40.95 -19.62 46.13
N ALA A 2 -41.65 -19.00 47.09
CA ALA A 2 -41.75 -17.52 47.21
C ALA A 2 -40.50 -16.76 47.76
N SER A 3 -39.38 -17.42 48.05
CA SER A 3 -38.19 -16.76 48.59
C SER A 3 -37.19 -16.31 47.52
N ASP A 4 -37.21 -16.92 46.33
CA ASP A 4 -36.31 -16.53 45.24
C ASP A 4 -36.87 -15.34 44.46
N ASP A 5 -38.19 -15.24 44.31
CA ASP A 5 -38.84 -14.10 43.63
C ASP A 5 -38.43 -12.75 44.24
N LYS A 6 -38.41 -12.66 45.59
CA LYS A 6 -38.02 -11.42 46.29
C LYS A 6 -36.54 -11.09 46.11
N LYS A 7 -35.68 -12.12 46.03
CA LYS A 7 -34.23 -11.92 45.79
C LYS A 7 -33.98 -11.46 44.37
N GLN A 8 -34.72 -12.00 43.41
CA GLN A 8 -34.66 -11.63 42.01
C GLN A 8 -35.12 -10.18 41.83
N GLU A 9 -36.24 -9.80 42.45
CA GLU A 9 -36.75 -8.42 42.40
C GLU A 9 -35.76 -7.40 43.00
N ILE A 10 -35.11 -7.74 44.13
CA ILE A 10 -34.05 -6.90 44.71
C ILE A 10 -32.83 -6.81 43.78
N GLY A 11 -32.47 -7.91 43.10
CA GLY A 11 -31.39 -7.95 42.13
C GLY A 11 -31.66 -7.03 40.94
N ASP A 12 -32.87 -7.08 40.40
CA ASP A 12 -33.31 -6.28 39.26
C ASP A 12 -33.35 -4.78 39.61
N LEU A 13 -33.83 -4.43 40.81
CA LEU A 13 -33.86 -3.05 41.29
C LEU A 13 -32.46 -2.46 41.45
N LYS A 14 -31.51 -3.22 42.01
CA LYS A 14 -30.11 -2.79 42.10
C LYS A 14 -29.45 -2.68 40.74
N ALA A 15 -29.71 -3.62 39.83
CA ALA A 15 -29.17 -3.58 38.47
C ALA A 15 -29.62 -2.30 37.74
N LYS A 16 -30.91 -1.94 37.85
CA LYS A 16 -31.44 -0.68 37.30
C LYS A 16 -30.77 0.56 37.92
N GLN A 17 -30.49 0.54 39.22
CA GLN A 17 -29.78 1.64 39.89
C GLN A 17 -28.33 1.81 39.39
N TYR A 18 -27.63 0.72 39.07
CA TYR A 18 -26.25 0.75 38.56
C TYR A 18 -26.15 1.07 37.07
N LEU A 19 -27.13 0.63 36.26
CA LEU A 19 -27.10 0.81 34.81
C LEU A 19 -27.35 2.27 34.39
N GLY A 20 -27.86 3.11 35.30
CA GLY A 20 -28.16 4.52 35.02
C GLY A 20 -29.29 4.68 34.00
N GLU A 21 -29.29 5.80 33.28
CA GLU A 21 -30.24 6.02 32.17
C GLU A 21 -29.98 4.97 31.08
N THR A 22 -31.02 4.25 30.66
CA THR A 22 -30.92 3.35 29.52
C THR A 22 -30.60 4.17 28.28
N ASP A 23 -29.89 3.58 27.32
CA ASP A 23 -29.53 4.26 26.07
C ASP A 23 -30.77 4.88 25.38
N ASP A 24 -31.94 4.23 25.49
CA ASP A 24 -33.23 4.73 25.00
C ASP A 24 -33.68 6.06 25.65
N GLU A 25 -33.50 6.23 26.96
CA GLU A 25 -33.84 7.46 27.69
C GLU A 25 -32.84 8.59 27.36
N LYS A 26 -31.58 8.23 27.13
CA LYS A 26 -30.51 9.14 26.73
C LYS A 26 -30.72 9.67 25.31
N TYR A 27 -31.14 8.81 24.39
CA TYR A 27 -31.46 9.22 23.01
C TYR A 27 -32.76 10.03 22.92
N ALA A 28 -33.74 9.78 23.81
CA ALA A 28 -34.99 10.56 23.86
C ALA A 28 -34.79 12.04 24.27
N LYS A 29 -33.69 12.37 24.96
CA LYS A 29 -33.34 13.75 25.37
C LYS A 29 -32.54 14.54 24.31
N LEU A 30 -32.21 13.93 23.17
CA LEU A 30 -31.49 14.62 22.09
C LEU A 30 -32.45 15.54 21.34
N ASN A 31 -32.40 16.84 21.64
CA ASN A 31 -33.08 17.88 20.88
C ASN A 31 -32.14 18.42 19.79
N GLU A 32 -32.58 18.41 18.54
CA GLU A 32 -31.81 18.87 17.37
C GLU A 32 -31.37 20.34 17.50
N ASN A 33 -32.15 21.16 18.21
CA ASN A 33 -31.91 22.59 18.38
C ASN A 33 -30.96 22.95 19.55
N SER A 34 -30.53 21.98 20.37
CA SER A 34 -29.63 22.21 21.51
C SER A 34 -28.41 21.29 21.51
N LEU A 35 -28.04 20.76 20.35
CA LEU A 35 -26.95 19.80 20.19
C LEU A 35 -25.61 20.52 19.92
N ASP A 36 -24.83 20.77 20.97
CA ASP A 36 -23.47 21.29 20.83
C ASP A 36 -22.50 20.19 20.36
N LEU A 37 -22.37 20.05 19.04
CA LEU A 37 -21.42 19.11 18.42
C LEU A 37 -19.99 19.67 18.48
N LYS A 38 -19.14 19.08 19.32
CA LYS A 38 -17.70 19.37 19.34
C LYS A 38 -16.95 18.36 18.47
N ILE A 39 -16.22 18.84 17.46
CA ILE A 39 -15.34 18.00 16.66
C ILE A 39 -14.25 17.42 17.57
N LYS A 40 -14.33 16.11 17.85
CA LYS A 40 -13.38 15.41 18.73
C LYS A 40 -11.98 15.30 18.13
N SER A 41 -11.90 15.16 16.81
CA SER A 41 -10.63 15.05 16.09
C SER A 41 -10.86 15.23 14.58
N ASP A 42 -10.13 16.16 13.97
CA ASP A 42 -9.99 16.22 12.52
C ASP A 42 -9.08 15.08 12.04
N ARG A 43 -9.68 14.14 11.28
CA ARG A 43 -9.02 12.94 10.73
C ARG A 43 -8.49 13.14 9.31
N THR A 44 -8.66 14.32 8.72
CA THR A 44 -8.18 14.61 7.36
C THR A 44 -6.65 14.75 7.31
N VAL A 45 -6.02 15.12 8.43
CA VAL A 45 -4.56 15.27 8.53
C VAL A 45 -3.97 14.12 9.33
N ILE A 46 -3.57 13.06 8.63
CA ILE A 46 -3.03 11.83 9.21
C ILE A 46 -1.60 12.01 9.74
N ASN A 47 -0.89 13.09 9.35
CA ASN A 47 0.49 13.34 9.77
C ASN A 47 0.78 14.82 10.06
N LYS A 48 0.21 15.35 11.16
CA LYS A 48 0.40 16.75 11.58
C LYS A 48 1.88 17.13 11.80
N LYS A 49 2.74 16.16 12.14
CA LYS A 49 4.18 16.37 12.34
C LYS A 49 4.95 16.61 11.03
N ALA A 50 4.45 16.12 9.89
CA ALA A 50 5.06 16.41 8.58
C ALA A 50 4.88 17.86 8.13
N LEU A 51 3.89 18.57 8.70
CA LEU A 51 3.66 20.00 8.42
C LEU A 51 4.54 20.92 9.28
N LEU A 52 5.13 20.39 10.36
CA LEU A 52 6.11 21.12 11.16
C LEU A 52 7.43 21.10 10.38
N ARG A 53 7.77 22.23 9.74
CA ARG A 53 9.10 22.45 9.15
C ARG A 53 10.14 22.40 10.26
N ASN A 54 10.70 21.22 10.51
CA ASN A 54 12.00 21.10 11.15
C ASN A 54 13.03 21.33 10.06
N GLU A 55 13.52 22.57 9.93
CA GLU A 55 14.61 22.90 9.01
C GLU A 55 15.92 22.29 9.55
N ASN A 56 16.04 20.96 9.43
CA ASN A 56 17.32 20.29 9.61
C ASN A 56 18.17 20.63 8.37
N PRO A 57 19.36 21.26 8.53
CA PRO A 57 20.25 21.57 7.40
C PRO A 57 20.81 20.31 6.73
N SER A 58 20.60 19.13 7.33
CA SER A 58 20.99 17.82 6.77
C SER A 58 19.92 17.20 5.86
N THR A 59 18.72 17.77 5.77
CA THR A 59 17.64 17.25 4.91
C THR A 59 17.61 17.99 3.58
N MET A 60 17.74 17.24 2.48
CA MET A 60 17.61 17.77 1.12
C MET A 60 16.31 18.56 0.94
N SER A 61 16.33 19.60 0.12
CA SER A 61 15.10 20.35 -0.20
C SER A 61 14.13 19.45 -0.96
N GLN A 62 12.83 19.75 -0.83
CA GLN A 62 11.79 19.01 -1.54
C GLN A 62 11.99 19.10 -3.06
N GLU A 63 12.43 20.26 -3.54
CA GLU A 63 12.72 20.51 -4.95
C GLU A 63 13.86 19.62 -5.46
N ALA A 64 14.95 19.53 -4.68
CA ALA A 64 16.10 18.68 -5.02
C ALA A 64 15.70 17.19 -5.05
N PHE A 65 14.89 16.74 -4.09
CA PHE A 65 14.36 15.39 -4.09
C PHE A 65 13.49 15.09 -5.31
N MET A 66 12.56 16.01 -5.65
CA MET A 66 11.70 15.86 -6.82
C MET A 66 12.51 15.82 -8.12
N GLU A 67 13.56 16.62 -8.23
CA GLU A 67 14.48 16.61 -9.37
C GLU A 67 15.22 15.27 -9.49
N GLU A 68 15.77 14.74 -8.39
CA GLU A 68 16.44 13.44 -8.37
C GLU A 68 15.50 12.30 -8.77
N MET A 69 14.28 12.30 -8.23
CA MET A 69 13.25 11.31 -8.56
C MET A 69 12.86 11.39 -10.03
N SER A 70 12.72 12.60 -10.60
CA SER A 70 12.46 12.79 -12.03
C SER A 70 13.60 12.24 -12.88
N LYS A 71 14.86 12.53 -12.52
CA LYS A 71 16.04 12.01 -13.23
C LYS A 71 16.10 10.48 -13.19
N ASP A 72 15.80 9.87 -12.05
CA ASP A 72 15.78 8.41 -11.92
C ASP A 72 14.66 7.78 -12.76
N ALA A 73 13.45 8.37 -12.73
CA ALA A 73 12.33 7.92 -13.56
C ALA A 73 12.68 7.95 -15.06
N ASP A 74 13.28 9.05 -15.53
CA ASP A 74 13.74 9.19 -16.91
C ASP A 74 14.82 8.18 -17.27
N ARG A 75 15.77 7.93 -16.36
CA ARG A 75 16.81 6.91 -16.54
C ARG A 75 16.19 5.53 -16.73
N ARG A 76 15.27 5.14 -15.84
CA ARG A 76 14.55 3.85 -15.92
C ARG A 76 13.77 3.72 -17.22
N TYR A 77 13.10 4.79 -17.65
CA TYR A 77 12.36 4.82 -18.91
C TYR A 77 13.28 4.62 -20.13
N LYS A 78 14.38 5.39 -20.21
CA LYS A 78 15.36 5.27 -21.29
C LYS A 78 16.00 3.89 -21.32
N ASP A 79 16.33 3.33 -20.17
CA ASP A 79 16.86 1.98 -20.05
C ASP A 79 15.89 0.91 -20.54
N LYS A 80 14.61 1.04 -20.20
CA LYS A 80 13.55 0.17 -20.73
C LYS A 80 13.46 0.26 -22.26
N LEU A 81 13.54 1.47 -22.81
CA LEU A 81 13.48 1.70 -24.25
C LEU A 81 14.66 1.03 -24.97
N ARG A 82 15.90 1.24 -24.48
CA ARG A 82 17.10 0.60 -25.04
C ARG A 82 17.04 -0.93 -25.00
N ARG A 83 16.56 -1.52 -23.90
CA ARG A 83 16.38 -2.98 -23.82
C ARG A 83 15.34 -3.48 -24.83
N LYS A 84 14.24 -2.76 -24.99
CA LYS A 84 13.20 -3.08 -25.99
C LYS A 84 13.76 -3.03 -27.41
N GLU A 85 14.53 -2.01 -27.76
CA GLU A 85 15.18 -1.89 -29.07
C GLU A 85 16.15 -3.05 -29.35
N ARG A 86 16.98 -3.42 -28.37
CA ARG A 86 17.88 -4.57 -28.48
C ARG A 86 17.13 -5.88 -28.66
N MET A 87 16.07 -6.09 -27.87
CA MET A 87 15.21 -7.26 -27.98
C MET A 87 14.59 -7.39 -29.37
N GLU A 88 13.99 -6.31 -29.89
CA GLU A 88 13.38 -6.32 -31.23
C GLU A 88 14.42 -6.59 -32.33
N THR A 89 15.65 -6.10 -32.14
CA THR A 89 16.75 -6.39 -33.06
C THR A 89 17.10 -7.88 -33.06
N PHE A 90 17.27 -8.50 -31.89
CA PHE A 90 17.52 -9.93 -31.80
C PHE A 90 16.36 -10.76 -32.35
N LYS A 91 15.11 -10.35 -32.10
CA LYS A 91 13.92 -11.01 -32.63
C LYS A 91 13.88 -10.98 -34.16
N LYS A 92 14.21 -9.84 -34.78
CA LYS A 92 14.32 -9.72 -36.24
C LYS A 92 15.42 -10.62 -36.80
N GLN A 93 16.60 -10.63 -36.17
CA GLN A 93 17.71 -11.50 -36.59
C GLN A 93 17.36 -12.98 -36.45
N ALA A 94 16.71 -13.36 -35.35
CA ALA A 94 16.25 -14.73 -35.10
C ALA A 94 15.22 -15.17 -36.15
N ALA A 95 14.26 -14.30 -36.48
CA ALA A 95 13.28 -14.59 -37.53
C ALA A 95 13.94 -14.78 -38.91
N LEU A 96 14.97 -13.99 -39.23
CA LEU A 96 15.75 -14.16 -40.46
C LEU A 96 16.53 -15.49 -40.46
N ALA A 97 17.19 -15.84 -39.36
CA ALA A 97 17.91 -17.10 -39.23
C ALA A 97 16.96 -18.32 -39.32
N PHE A 98 15.78 -18.22 -38.71
CA PHE A 98 14.75 -19.25 -38.77
C PHE A 98 14.27 -19.49 -40.21
N ARG A 99 14.02 -18.41 -40.98
CA ARG A 99 13.63 -18.52 -42.40
C ARG A 99 14.73 -19.13 -43.27
N ARG A 100 15.99 -19.04 -42.86
CA ARG A 100 17.14 -19.65 -43.56
C ARG A 100 17.39 -21.10 -43.17
N GLY A 101 16.63 -21.66 -42.23
CA GLY A 101 16.85 -23.01 -41.70
C GLY A 101 18.01 -23.11 -40.68
N GLU A 102 18.58 -21.98 -40.26
CA GLU A 102 19.64 -21.91 -39.23
C GLU A 102 19.01 -21.98 -37.83
N PHE A 103 18.42 -23.12 -37.46
CA PHE A 103 17.60 -23.24 -36.24
C PHE A 103 18.37 -23.04 -34.94
N GLU A 104 19.59 -23.57 -34.81
CA GLU A 104 20.41 -23.40 -33.61
C GLU A 104 20.73 -21.92 -33.34
N LYS A 105 21.06 -21.19 -34.40
CA LYS A 105 21.34 -19.75 -34.33
C LYS A 105 20.08 -18.96 -34.01
N ALA A 106 18.94 -19.32 -34.61
CA ALA A 106 17.66 -18.71 -34.27
C ALA A 106 17.33 -18.90 -32.78
N LEU A 107 17.52 -20.11 -32.25
CA LEU A 107 17.31 -20.43 -30.83
C LEU A 107 18.22 -19.57 -29.93
N SER A 108 19.51 -19.49 -30.23
CA SER A 108 20.45 -18.64 -29.49
C SER A 108 20.03 -17.16 -29.49
N LEU A 109 19.60 -16.64 -30.65
CA LEU A 109 19.16 -15.25 -30.78
C LEU A 109 17.85 -14.97 -30.04
N TYR A 110 16.90 -15.92 -30.02
CA TYR A 110 15.69 -15.80 -29.22
C TYR A 110 15.98 -15.80 -27.72
N ASN A 111 16.90 -16.65 -27.25
CA ASN A 111 17.33 -16.62 -25.84
C ASN A 111 17.90 -15.26 -25.45
N LYS A 112 18.78 -14.67 -26.29
CA LYS A 112 19.30 -13.31 -26.08
C LYS A 112 18.20 -12.25 -26.06
N ALA A 113 17.15 -12.41 -26.87
CA ALA A 113 16.00 -11.52 -26.85
C ALA A 113 15.21 -11.61 -25.54
N ILE A 114 15.03 -12.83 -25.02
CA ILE A 114 14.35 -13.10 -23.74
C ILE A 114 15.14 -12.51 -22.58
N GLU A 115 16.47 -12.63 -22.57
CA GLU A 115 17.34 -12.02 -21.55
C GLU A 115 17.13 -10.50 -21.42
N GLN A 116 16.85 -9.80 -22.52
CA GLN A 116 16.58 -8.36 -22.48
C GLN A 116 15.22 -8.02 -21.84
N ILE A 117 14.24 -8.95 -21.87
CA ILE A 117 12.90 -8.78 -21.28
C ILE A 117 12.88 -9.26 -19.83
N CYS A 118 13.50 -10.42 -19.57
CA CYS A 118 13.48 -11.12 -18.29
C CYS A 118 14.54 -10.64 -17.29
N SER A 119 15.17 -9.49 -17.51
CA SER A 119 15.82 -8.73 -16.44
C SER A 119 14.76 -8.16 -15.49
N ILE A 120 13.95 -9.04 -14.88
CA ILE A 120 13.41 -8.81 -13.54
C ILE A 120 14.65 -8.46 -12.71
N PRO A 121 14.66 -7.34 -11.97
CA PRO A 121 15.77 -7.02 -11.08
C PRO A 121 16.02 -8.26 -10.24
N THR A 122 17.22 -8.84 -10.34
CA THR A 122 17.59 -10.01 -9.53
C THR A 122 17.38 -9.72 -8.06
N GLU A 123 17.41 -8.45 -7.65
CA GLU A 123 16.99 -7.94 -6.34
C GLU A 123 15.51 -8.23 -5.99
N LEU A 124 14.57 -8.06 -6.92
CA LEU A 124 13.16 -8.40 -6.69
C LEU A 124 12.96 -9.91 -6.59
N LEU A 125 13.70 -10.70 -7.39
CA LEU A 125 13.67 -12.15 -7.27
C LEU A 125 14.25 -12.58 -5.91
N LEU A 126 15.34 -11.95 -5.44
CA LEU A 126 15.94 -12.19 -4.14
C LEU A 126 15.01 -11.80 -2.99
N ILE A 127 14.31 -10.67 -3.07
CA ILE A 127 13.34 -10.23 -2.04
C ILE A 127 12.14 -11.20 -1.98
N LEU A 128 11.65 -11.67 -3.13
CA LEU A 128 10.53 -12.61 -3.19
C LEU A 128 10.92 -14.02 -2.74
N THR A 129 12.14 -14.48 -3.02
CA THR A 129 12.65 -15.79 -2.55
C THR A 129 13.09 -15.76 -1.09
N SER A 130 13.63 -14.63 -0.60
CA SER A 130 14.02 -14.49 0.81
C SER A 130 12.80 -14.41 1.73
N ASN A 131 11.69 -13.79 1.30
CA ASN A 131 10.44 -13.78 2.06
C ASN A 131 9.71 -15.12 2.09
N SER A 132 10.03 -16.07 1.19
CA SER A 132 9.46 -17.43 1.25
C SER A 132 10.25 -18.37 2.17
N MET A 133 11.51 -18.03 2.50
CA MET A 133 12.35 -18.76 3.46
C MET A 133 12.20 -18.29 4.92
N ILE A 134 11.35 -17.29 5.19
CA ILE A 134 10.94 -16.92 6.54
C ILE A 134 9.57 -17.57 6.82
N LYS A 135 9.57 -18.88 7.05
CA LYS A 135 8.48 -19.63 7.69
C LYS A 135 9.06 -20.75 8.52
#